data_AF-A0AAD6S274-F1
#
_entry.id   AF-A0AAD6S274-F1
#
_cell.length_a   1.000
_cell.length_b   1.000
_cell.length_c   1.000
_cell.angle_alpha   90.00
_cell.angle_beta   90.00
_cell.angle_gamma   90.00
#
_symmetry.space_group_name_H-M   'P 1'
#
loop_
_entity.id
_entity.type
_entity.pdbx_description
1 polymer ?
#
loop_
_entity_poly.entity_id
_entity_poly.type
_entity_poly.pdbx_seq_one_letter_code
_entity_poly.pdbx_strand_id
1 'polypeptide(L)'
;MAWTSRRASPDGGKLQRGAACYSCRRRKRRCDGNLPCSQCSHLNIEDECEYADGGKRAIAHILQENIDDLEHRIHDLEHPHWPRPEHAVPLHQPYHASISRTSSPRPKRAVSEPPKEMIEQLVDSFLAYSSEVGFFMNSSRFRQSALLPFPLGHHSRPSPALLATAYLWGLRLSGQSNLIAQESVFLARALSLTSKGLSDPHPQRVMHTLQAEVLLSYFFFASGRVLEGKYHSAAAISLSLSSSLHLVRSQSRDTSGTLSPAVDDVEEGERIHAWWTVMVMDKCWAVGLCETPSFAHRDSLAMVDAPWPLESDDYGKGYLSPSARYSHTIQKFINNAPTSDTGMTTVAMFAKASILWQRADDVARTWKPGKASRILEC
;
A
#
# COMPACT_ATOMS: atom_id res chain seq x y z
N MET A 1 -19.62 -47.96 6.73
CA MET A 1 -21.01 -47.47 6.59
C MET A 1 -21.12 -46.72 5.28
N ALA A 2 -22.06 -47.15 4.43
CA ALA A 2 -22.59 -46.52 3.22
C ALA A 2 -21.59 -46.00 2.16
N TRP A 3 -21.15 -46.89 1.27
CA TRP A 3 -20.68 -46.48 -0.06
C TRP A 3 -21.89 -45.95 -0.85
N THR A 4 -21.94 -44.65 -1.11
CA THR A 4 -22.95 -44.08 -2.00
C THR A 4 -22.72 -44.59 -3.42
N SER A 5 -23.53 -45.57 -3.81
CA SER A 5 -23.65 -46.15 -5.14
C SER A 5 -23.88 -45.05 -6.19
N ARG A 6 -22.88 -44.79 -7.05
CA ARG A 6 -23.14 -44.11 -8.32
C ARG A 6 -23.82 -45.12 -9.24
N ARG A 7 -25.13 -44.99 -9.43
CA ARG A 7 -25.86 -45.71 -10.48
C ARG A 7 -25.44 -45.17 -11.85
N ALA A 8 -25.26 -46.10 -12.78
CA ALA A 8 -24.91 -45.84 -14.18
C ALA A 8 -25.96 -45.01 -14.91
N SER A 9 -25.52 -44.16 -15.85
CA SER A 9 -26.37 -43.75 -16.98
C SER A 9 -26.61 -44.98 -17.87
N PRO A 10 -27.86 -45.28 -18.27
CA PRO A 10 -28.21 -46.52 -18.95
C PRO A 10 -27.98 -46.49 -20.46
N ASP A 11 -27.10 -45.62 -20.96
CA ASP A 11 -26.84 -45.52 -22.39
C ASP A 11 -25.47 -46.09 -22.73
N GLY A 12 -25.41 -46.94 -23.76
CA GLY A 12 -24.24 -47.69 -24.22
C GLY A 12 -23.15 -46.81 -24.86
N GLY A 13 -22.87 -45.67 -24.25
CA GLY A 13 -21.87 -44.70 -24.67
C GLY A 13 -20.46 -45.23 -24.44
N LYS A 14 -19.64 -45.20 -25.50
CA LYS A 14 -18.21 -45.55 -25.45
C LYS A 14 -17.53 -44.71 -24.36
N LEU A 15 -16.89 -45.38 -23.38
CA LEU A 15 -16.02 -44.70 -22.41
C LEU A 15 -14.94 -43.88 -23.14
N GLN A 16 -14.74 -42.65 -22.67
CA GLN A 16 -13.69 -41.77 -23.15
C GLN A 16 -12.31 -42.46 -23.04
N ARG A 17 -11.42 -42.22 -24.00
CA ARG A 17 -10.08 -42.83 -24.02
C ARG A 17 -9.35 -42.51 -22.70
N GLY A 18 -8.95 -43.55 -21.97
CA GLY A 18 -8.25 -43.41 -20.69
C GLY A 18 -9.13 -43.44 -19.43
N ALA A 19 -10.44 -43.71 -19.56
CA ALA A 19 -11.38 -43.79 -18.42
C ALA A 19 -11.60 -45.21 -17.85
N ALA A 20 -10.85 -46.23 -18.29
CA ALA A 20 -10.95 -47.58 -17.74
C ALA A 20 -10.31 -47.69 -16.34
N CYS A 21 -10.90 -48.51 -15.46
CA CYS A 21 -10.36 -48.80 -14.12
C CYS A 21 -8.94 -49.39 -14.18
N TYR A 22 -8.20 -49.30 -13.08
CA TYR A 22 -6.80 -49.70 -13.02
C TYR A 22 -6.60 -51.18 -13.35
N SER A 23 -7.46 -52.05 -12.82
CA SER A 23 -7.45 -53.49 -13.07
C SER A 23 -7.69 -53.87 -14.53
N CYS A 24 -8.69 -53.28 -15.18
CA CYS A 24 -8.97 -53.52 -16.61
C CYS A 24 -7.88 -52.94 -17.52
N ARG A 25 -7.31 -51.78 -17.15
CA ARG A 25 -6.19 -51.15 -17.88
C ARG A 25 -4.94 -52.02 -17.82
N ARG A 26 -4.55 -52.48 -16.62
CA ARG A 26 -3.38 -53.34 -16.41
C ARG A 26 -3.52 -54.67 -17.16
N ARG A 27 -4.71 -55.27 -17.15
CA ARG A 27 -5.00 -56.55 -17.83
C ARG A 27 -5.36 -56.38 -19.33
N LYS A 28 -5.35 -55.15 -19.86
CA LYS A 28 -5.70 -54.78 -21.25
C LYS A 28 -7.06 -55.33 -21.72
N ARG A 29 -8.09 -55.24 -20.87
CA ARG A 29 -9.45 -55.70 -21.18
C ARG A 29 -10.45 -54.53 -21.21
N ARG A 30 -11.62 -54.78 -21.82
CA ARG A 30 -12.70 -53.79 -21.89
C ARG A 30 -13.26 -53.51 -20.49
N CYS A 31 -13.50 -52.24 -20.20
CA CYS A 31 -14.12 -51.77 -18.96
C CYS A 31 -15.44 -51.09 -19.33
N ASP A 32 -16.47 -51.30 -18.53
CA ASP A 32 -17.81 -50.74 -18.69
C ASP A 32 -18.05 -49.49 -17.84
N GLY A 33 -17.08 -49.06 -17.03
CA GLY A 33 -17.14 -47.78 -16.31
C GLY A 33 -17.96 -47.79 -15.02
N ASN A 34 -18.59 -48.92 -14.69
CA ASN A 34 -19.32 -49.11 -13.44
C ASN A 34 -18.35 -49.33 -12.26
N LEU A 35 -18.84 -49.17 -11.01
CA LEU A 35 -18.07 -49.43 -9.79
C LEU A 35 -18.85 -50.36 -8.82
N PRO A 36 -18.38 -51.60 -8.61
CA PRO A 36 -17.33 -52.28 -9.36
C PRO A 36 -17.73 -52.49 -10.83
N CYS A 37 -16.74 -52.49 -11.72
CA CYS A 37 -16.98 -52.71 -13.15
C CYS A 37 -17.39 -54.18 -13.38
N SER A 38 -18.29 -54.47 -14.32
CA SER A 38 -18.85 -55.82 -14.49
C SER A 38 -17.77 -56.89 -14.70
N GLN A 39 -16.69 -56.54 -15.41
CA GLN A 39 -15.57 -57.43 -15.64
C GLN A 39 -14.78 -57.76 -14.36
N CYS A 40 -14.65 -56.80 -13.42
CA CYS A 40 -14.00 -57.01 -12.14
C CYS A 40 -14.89 -57.82 -11.18
N SER A 41 -16.20 -57.63 -11.22
CA SER A 41 -17.16 -58.43 -10.45
C SER A 41 -17.15 -59.90 -10.88
N HIS A 42 -17.20 -60.17 -12.19
CA HIS A 42 -17.14 -61.55 -12.72
C HIS A 42 -15.86 -62.31 -12.36
N LEU A 43 -14.76 -61.59 -12.13
CA LEU A 43 -13.47 -62.18 -11.76
C LEU A 43 -13.28 -62.25 -10.24
N ASN A 44 -14.30 -61.88 -9.46
CA ASN A 44 -14.29 -61.84 -8.00
C ASN A 44 -13.11 -61.04 -7.42
N ILE A 45 -12.71 -59.97 -8.13
CA ILE A 45 -11.66 -59.01 -7.75
C ILE A 45 -12.27 -57.61 -7.59
N GLU A 46 -13.46 -57.56 -7.00
CA GLU A 46 -14.26 -56.34 -6.87
C GLU A 46 -13.50 -55.28 -6.06
N ASP A 47 -12.76 -55.73 -5.05
CA ASP A 47 -11.92 -54.91 -4.18
C ASP A 47 -10.70 -54.29 -4.91
N GLU A 48 -10.25 -54.87 -6.02
CA GLU A 48 -9.17 -54.33 -6.86
C GLU A 48 -9.69 -53.36 -7.94
N CYS A 49 -10.99 -53.07 -7.99
CA CYS A 49 -11.61 -52.23 -9.01
C CYS A 49 -11.49 -50.75 -8.68
N GLU A 50 -10.27 -50.20 -8.76
CA GLU A 50 -10.01 -48.78 -8.44
C GLU A 50 -9.97 -47.90 -9.70
N TYR A 51 -10.62 -46.73 -9.64
CA TYR A 51 -10.44 -45.65 -10.60
C TYR A 51 -9.60 -44.56 -9.93
N ALA A 52 -8.63 -43.99 -10.65
CA ALA A 52 -7.78 -42.95 -10.10
C ALA A 52 -8.59 -41.67 -9.82
N ASP A 53 -8.90 -41.40 -8.55
CA ASP A 53 -9.38 -40.11 -8.07
C ASP A 53 -8.23 -39.08 -8.20
N GLY A 54 -8.09 -38.49 -9.39
CA GLY A 54 -7.00 -37.59 -9.80
C GLY A 54 -6.88 -36.25 -9.08
N GLY A 55 -7.35 -36.13 -7.83
CA GLY A 55 -7.25 -34.91 -7.02
C GLY A 55 -6.89 -35.14 -5.54
N LYS A 56 -6.90 -36.37 -5.03
CA LYS A 56 -6.67 -36.63 -3.60
C LYS A 56 -5.20 -36.79 -3.21
N ARG A 57 -4.34 -37.23 -4.14
CA ARG A 57 -2.88 -37.39 -3.87
C ARG A 57 -2.14 -36.05 -3.72
N ALA A 58 -2.54 -35.02 -4.47
CA ALA A 58 -1.94 -33.69 -4.38
C ALA A 58 -2.28 -33.01 -3.03
N ILE A 59 -3.54 -33.11 -2.59
CA ILE A 59 -3.99 -32.54 -1.31
C ILE A 59 -3.39 -33.32 -0.13
N ALA A 60 -3.30 -34.65 -0.22
CA ALA A 60 -2.64 -35.45 0.82
C ALA A 60 -1.16 -35.08 0.97
N HIS A 61 -0.44 -34.83 -0.13
CA HIS A 61 0.94 -34.37 -0.08
C HIS A 61 1.09 -32.98 0.55
N ILE A 62 0.21 -32.04 0.21
CA ILE A 62 0.18 -30.70 0.82
C ILE A 62 -0.16 -30.78 2.31
N LEU A 63 -1.09 -31.65 2.70
CA LEU A 63 -1.42 -31.87 4.12
C LEU A 63 -0.24 -32.51 4.86
N GLN A 64 0.50 -33.43 4.24
CA GLN A 64 1.67 -34.05 4.85
C GLN A 64 2.80 -33.03 5.05
N GLU A 65 3.07 -32.19 4.05
CA GLU A 65 4.04 -31.10 4.12
C GLU A 65 3.68 -30.10 5.23
N ASN A 66 2.40 -29.74 5.34
CA ASN A 66 1.93 -28.89 6.44
C ASN A 66 2.02 -29.57 7.82
N ILE A 67 1.79 -30.89 7.91
CA ILE A 67 1.94 -31.64 9.17
C ILE A 67 3.41 -31.63 9.59
N ASP A 68 4.33 -31.92 8.67
CA ASP A 68 5.77 -31.93 8.94
C ASP A 68 6.27 -30.54 9.40
N ASP A 69 5.81 -29.47 8.74
CA ASP A 69 6.12 -28.09 9.13
C ASP A 69 5.55 -27.71 10.49
N LEU A 70 4.31 -28.14 10.79
CA LEU A 70 3.67 -27.88 12.07
C LEU A 70 4.31 -28.67 13.20
N GLU A 71 4.70 -29.92 12.97
CA GLU A 71 5.42 -30.75 13.93
C GLU A 71 6.80 -30.17 14.23
N HIS A 72 7.54 -29.72 13.21
CA HIS A 72 8.82 -29.02 13.41
C HIS A 72 8.63 -27.72 14.21
N ARG A 73 7.56 -26.97 13.93
CA ARG A 73 7.24 -25.73 14.65
C ARG A 73 6.88 -26.00 16.11
N ILE A 74 6.13 -27.06 16.39
CA ILE A 74 5.80 -27.49 17.76
C ILE A 74 7.08 -27.91 18.48
N HIS A 75 7.95 -28.68 17.83
CA HIS A 75 9.23 -29.10 18.41
C HIS A 75 10.11 -27.90 18.82
N ASP A 76 10.22 -26.89 17.94
CA ASP A 76 10.97 -25.65 18.21
C ASP A 76 10.38 -24.83 19.36
N LEU A 77 9.05 -24.84 19.51
CA LEU A 77 8.35 -24.11 20.58
C LEU A 77 8.40 -24.84 21.92
N GLU A 78 8.42 -26.17 21.90
CA GLU A 78 8.56 -27.01 23.09
C GLU A 78 9.99 -27.01 23.65
N HIS A 79 11.01 -26.78 22.80
CA HIS A 79 12.43 -26.83 23.18
C HIS A 79 13.20 -25.53 22.87
N PRO A 80 12.85 -24.38 23.49
CA PRO A 80 13.41 -23.06 23.15
C PRO A 80 14.90 -22.85 23.51
N HIS A 81 15.62 -23.90 23.92
CA HIS A 81 17.03 -23.85 24.34
C HIS A 81 18.00 -24.57 23.38
N TRP A 82 17.50 -25.17 22.29
CA TRP A 82 18.34 -25.85 21.30
C TRP A 82 19.03 -24.83 20.36
N PRO A 83 20.30 -25.02 19.97
CA PRO A 83 21.02 -24.06 19.13
C PRO A 83 20.37 -23.92 17.75
N ARG A 84 19.90 -22.70 17.44
CA ARG A 84 19.27 -22.33 16.18
C ARG A 84 20.27 -22.30 15.02
N PRO A 85 19.88 -22.69 13.79
CA PRO A 85 20.70 -22.48 12.61
C PRO A 85 20.93 -20.98 12.32
N GLU A 86 22.13 -20.66 11.83
CA GLU A 86 22.70 -19.32 11.67
C GLU A 86 21.94 -18.38 10.70
N HIS A 87 20.92 -18.89 10.01
CA HIS A 87 20.12 -18.16 9.02
C HIS A 87 18.68 -17.86 9.47
N ALA A 88 18.31 -18.17 10.71
CA ALA A 88 16.98 -17.89 11.22
C ALA A 88 16.82 -16.40 11.55
N VAL A 89 16.13 -15.65 10.69
CA VAL A 89 15.73 -14.25 10.95
C VAL A 89 14.71 -14.24 12.10
N PRO A 90 15.00 -13.62 13.25
CA PRO A 90 14.09 -13.62 14.37
C PRO A 90 12.93 -12.65 14.11
N LEU A 91 11.71 -13.20 13.95
CA LEU A 91 10.50 -12.39 14.03
C LEU A 91 10.28 -11.96 15.48
N HIS A 92 10.31 -10.64 15.71
CA HIS A 92 10.03 -10.06 17.01
C HIS A 92 8.52 -10.15 17.29
N GLN A 93 8.12 -11.05 18.20
CA GLN A 93 6.74 -11.18 18.65
C GLN A 93 6.41 -10.08 19.69
N PRO A 94 5.54 -9.11 19.39
CA PRO A 94 5.30 -7.95 20.27
C PRO A 94 4.53 -8.27 21.56
N TYR A 95 4.01 -9.50 21.69
CA TYR A 95 3.05 -9.86 22.73
C TYR A 95 3.60 -10.83 23.80
N HIS A 96 4.85 -11.27 23.69
CA HIS A 96 5.46 -12.20 24.67
C HIS A 96 6.32 -11.52 25.75
N ALA A 97 6.10 -10.22 26.02
CA ALA A 97 6.58 -9.60 27.25
C ALA A 97 5.67 -9.97 28.43
N SER A 98 5.67 -11.25 28.82
CA SER A 98 5.08 -11.69 30.08
C SER A 98 5.92 -11.17 31.25
N ILE A 99 5.41 -10.13 31.90
CA ILE A 99 5.39 -9.92 33.36
C ILE A 99 6.68 -10.36 34.09
N SER A 100 7.81 -9.75 33.74
CA SER A 100 8.90 -9.58 34.70
C SER A 100 8.65 -8.27 35.43
N ARG A 101 8.15 -8.37 36.67
CA ARG A 101 8.13 -7.24 37.62
C ARG A 101 9.56 -6.95 38.06
N THR A 102 10.33 -6.36 37.16
CA THR A 102 11.50 -5.57 37.52
C THR A 102 11.11 -4.13 37.26
N SER A 103 11.08 -3.37 38.35
CA SER A 103 10.88 -1.93 38.39
C SER A 103 12.03 -1.23 37.68
N SER A 104 12.08 -1.32 36.36
CA SER A 104 12.82 -0.37 35.54
C SER A 104 11.98 0.90 35.51
N PRO A 105 12.54 2.08 35.85
CA PRO A 105 11.82 3.33 35.73
C PRO A 105 11.54 3.55 34.24
N ARG A 106 10.33 3.19 33.82
CA ARG A 106 9.76 3.60 32.53
C ARG A 106 9.91 5.12 32.49
N PRO A 107 10.71 5.72 31.58
CA PRO A 107 10.67 7.16 31.47
C PRO A 107 9.31 7.48 30.89
N LYS A 108 8.35 7.82 31.76
CA LYS A 108 7.28 8.75 31.44
C LYS A 108 7.93 10.09 31.14
N ARG A 109 8.79 10.17 30.12
CA ARG A 109 9.09 11.45 29.51
C ARG A 109 7.80 11.80 28.79
N ALA A 110 7.02 12.67 29.42
CA ALA A 110 6.03 13.46 28.71
C ALA A 110 6.66 13.85 27.37
N VAL A 111 5.89 13.68 26.30
CA VAL A 111 6.23 14.05 24.92
C VAL A 111 6.41 15.58 24.93
N SER A 112 7.57 16.03 25.44
CA SER A 112 7.89 17.43 25.71
C SER A 112 8.38 18.02 24.42
N GLU A 113 7.68 19.04 23.94
CA GLU A 113 8.07 19.74 22.73
C GLU A 113 9.48 20.35 22.90
N PRO A 114 10.30 20.44 21.84
CA PRO A 114 11.57 21.15 21.92
C PRO A 114 11.39 22.61 22.39
N PRO A 115 12.46 23.28 22.88
CA PRO A 115 12.42 24.71 23.18
C PRO A 115 11.93 25.54 21.98
N LYS A 116 11.24 26.65 22.23
CA LYS A 116 10.57 27.44 21.18
C LYS A 116 11.55 27.91 20.09
N GLU A 117 12.73 28.35 20.49
CA GLU A 117 13.79 28.81 19.58
C GLU A 117 14.24 27.67 18.64
N MET A 118 14.29 26.45 19.16
CA MET A 118 14.60 25.27 18.37
C MET A 118 13.45 24.91 17.43
N ILE A 119 12.19 25.05 17.86
CA ILE A 119 11.03 24.82 16.98
C ILE A 119 11.08 25.77 15.78
N GLU A 120 11.29 27.07 16.01
CA GLU A 120 11.38 28.06 14.94
C GLU A 120 12.48 27.69 13.93
N GLN A 121 13.69 27.37 14.43
CA GLN A 121 14.80 26.94 13.58
C GLN A 121 14.49 25.66 12.79
N LEU A 122 13.90 24.64 13.42
CA LEU A 122 13.58 23.36 12.77
C LEU A 122 12.50 23.54 11.70
N VAL A 123 11.45 24.32 11.99
CA VAL A 123 10.38 24.63 11.03
C VAL A 123 10.94 25.40 9.84
N ASP A 124 11.79 26.40 10.07
CA ASP A 124 12.39 27.19 9.00
C ASP A 124 13.34 26.36 8.13
N SER A 125 14.15 25.49 8.75
CA SER A 125 15.04 24.56 8.04
C SER A 125 14.26 23.56 7.19
N PHE A 126 13.13 23.06 7.70
CA PHE A 126 12.23 22.19 6.95
C PHE A 126 11.57 22.91 5.77
N LEU A 127 11.02 24.10 6.00
CA LEU A 127 10.29 24.85 4.98
C LEU A 127 11.16 25.34 3.83
N ALA A 128 12.47 25.49 4.04
CA ALA A 128 13.42 25.83 2.99
C ALA A 128 13.49 24.77 1.87
N TYR A 129 13.18 23.50 2.17
CA TYR A 129 13.28 22.37 1.23
C TYR A 129 12.00 21.53 1.19
N SER A 130 10.87 22.04 1.69
CA SER A 130 9.66 21.24 1.92
C SER A 130 9.07 20.67 0.62
N SER A 131 9.18 21.40 -0.49
CA SER A 131 8.73 20.96 -1.81
C SER A 131 9.48 19.74 -2.35
N GLU A 132 10.75 19.55 -1.95
CA GLU A 132 11.59 18.43 -2.39
C GLU A 132 11.25 17.12 -1.65
N VAL A 133 10.60 17.23 -0.48
CA VAL A 133 10.30 16.09 0.40
C VAL A 133 8.81 15.77 0.48
N GLY A 134 8.03 16.24 -0.50
CA GLY A 134 6.61 15.91 -0.62
C GLY A 134 5.71 16.64 0.37
N PHE A 135 6.07 17.84 0.80
CA PHE A 135 5.17 18.71 1.55
C PHE A 135 4.14 19.37 0.63
N PHE A 136 2.86 19.05 0.85
CA PHE A 136 1.74 19.49 0.02
C PHE A 136 0.87 20.58 0.68
N MET A 137 1.16 20.95 1.93
CA MET A 137 0.41 22.01 2.62
C MET A 137 0.96 23.39 2.31
N ASN A 138 0.17 24.44 2.56
CA ASN A 138 0.64 25.81 2.37
C ASN A 138 1.71 26.15 3.41
N SER A 139 2.94 26.40 2.95
CA SER A 139 4.11 26.67 3.80
C SER A 139 3.90 27.84 4.77
N SER A 140 3.24 28.92 4.33
CA SER A 140 3.00 30.11 5.14
C SER A 140 2.01 29.83 6.28
N ARG A 141 0.86 29.20 5.96
CA ARG A 141 -0.16 28.79 6.95
C ARG A 141 0.39 27.76 7.93
N PHE A 142 1.17 26.80 7.44
CA PHE A 142 1.82 25.81 8.29
C PHE A 142 2.78 26.48 9.27
N ARG A 143 3.68 27.36 8.79
CA ARG A 143 4.62 28.08 9.66
C ARG A 143 3.89 28.87 10.74
N GLN A 144 2.88 29.64 10.35
CA GLN A 144 2.13 30.49 11.27
C GLN A 144 1.44 29.66 12.37
N SER A 145 0.76 28.57 11.98
CA SER A 145 0.04 27.70 12.91
C SER A 145 0.99 26.86 13.77
N ALA A 146 2.13 26.42 13.24
CA ALA A 146 3.15 25.67 13.98
C ALA A 146 3.75 26.49 15.12
N LEU A 147 3.89 27.81 14.96
CA LEU A 147 4.53 28.70 15.93
C LEU A 147 3.56 29.39 16.92
N LEU A 148 2.26 29.05 16.87
CA LEU A 148 1.29 29.56 17.83
C LEU A 148 1.69 29.15 19.27
N PRO A 149 1.50 30.04 20.27
CA PRO A 149 1.87 29.78 21.67
C PRO A 149 0.85 28.88 22.39
N PHE A 150 0.41 27.81 21.73
CA PHE A 150 -0.49 26.79 22.28
C PHE A 150 0.26 25.47 22.52
N PRO A 151 -0.17 24.66 23.48
CA PRO A 151 0.46 23.37 23.75
C PRO A 151 0.33 22.41 22.56
N LEU A 152 1.27 21.45 22.47
CA LEU A 152 1.21 20.34 21.52
C LEU A 152 -0.13 19.60 21.63
N GLY A 153 -0.83 19.41 20.50
CA GLY A 153 -2.15 18.78 20.45
C GLY A 153 -3.33 19.76 20.49
N HIS A 154 -3.09 21.07 20.60
CA HIS A 154 -4.14 22.07 20.43
C HIS A 154 -4.69 22.07 19.00
N HIS A 155 -6.02 22.13 18.84
CA HIS A 155 -6.71 22.02 17.54
C HIS A 155 -6.40 23.15 16.53
N SER A 156 -5.85 24.28 17.00
CA SER A 156 -5.39 25.39 16.14
C SER A 156 -3.94 25.24 15.66
N ARG A 157 -3.17 24.30 16.23
CA ARG A 157 -1.82 23.98 15.78
C ARG A 157 -1.86 22.72 14.90
N PRO A 158 -0.89 22.50 14.01
CA PRO A 158 -0.79 21.24 13.29
C PRO A 158 -0.75 20.04 14.25
N SER A 159 -1.19 18.87 13.77
CA SER A 159 -1.30 17.71 14.65
C SER A 159 0.08 17.31 15.18
N PRO A 160 0.16 16.65 16.36
CA PRO A 160 1.44 16.23 16.92
C PRO A 160 2.26 15.35 15.96
N ALA A 161 1.60 14.52 15.15
CA ALA A 161 2.25 13.68 14.14
C ALA A 161 2.95 14.52 13.08
N LEU A 162 2.25 15.51 12.52
CA LEU A 162 2.78 16.39 11.48
C LEU A 162 3.90 17.28 11.99
N LEU A 163 3.77 17.84 13.20
CA LEU A 163 4.86 18.62 13.80
C LEU A 163 6.10 17.75 14.04
N ALA A 164 5.93 16.54 14.56
CA ALA A 164 7.07 15.66 14.83
C ALA A 164 7.82 15.23 13.56
N THR A 165 7.13 14.96 12.46
CA THR A 165 7.78 14.64 11.18
C THR A 165 8.43 15.87 10.54
N ALA A 166 7.81 17.05 10.64
CA ALA A 166 8.43 18.31 10.20
C ALA A 166 9.71 18.61 11.00
N TYR A 167 9.69 18.42 12.32
CA TYR A 167 10.86 18.61 13.18
C TYR A 167 11.98 17.62 12.85
N LEU A 168 11.64 16.36 12.56
CA LEU A 168 12.62 15.35 12.12
C LEU A 168 13.33 15.77 10.83
N TRP A 169 12.58 16.25 9.83
CA TRP A 169 13.15 16.75 8.60
C TRP A 169 13.96 18.03 8.81
N GLY A 170 13.43 18.98 9.58
CA GLY A 170 14.14 20.21 9.93
C GLY A 170 15.47 19.95 10.61
N LEU A 171 15.52 18.93 11.48
CA LEU A 171 16.75 18.48 12.14
C LEU A 171 17.77 17.98 11.12
N ARG A 172 17.35 17.11 10.19
CA ARG A 172 18.24 16.55 9.16
C ARG A 172 18.73 17.62 8.17
N LEU A 173 17.84 18.51 7.74
CA LEU A 173 18.12 19.57 6.78
C LEU A 173 18.93 20.72 7.38
N SER A 174 18.91 20.90 8.71
CA SER A 174 19.73 21.93 9.39
C SER A 174 21.24 21.72 9.24
N GLY A 175 21.69 20.48 8.96
CA GLY A 175 23.10 20.12 8.86
C GLY A 175 23.89 20.17 10.17
N GLN A 176 23.25 20.47 11.31
CA GLN A 176 23.93 20.64 12.60
C GLN A 176 24.20 19.28 13.27
N SER A 177 25.48 18.94 13.50
CA SER A 177 25.89 17.62 14.00
C SER A 177 25.29 17.24 15.35
N ASN A 178 25.10 18.21 16.25
CA ASN A 178 24.47 18.02 17.56
C ASN A 178 22.97 17.69 17.47
N LEU A 179 22.28 18.23 16.46
CA LEU A 179 20.88 17.91 16.20
C LEU A 179 20.76 16.56 15.50
N ILE A 180 21.61 16.29 14.50
CA ILE A 180 21.65 15.00 13.80
C ILE A 180 21.94 13.83 14.76
N ALA A 181 22.76 14.04 15.80
CA ALA A 181 22.99 13.05 16.85
C ALA A 181 21.71 12.62 17.60
N GLN A 182 20.64 13.42 17.55
CA GLN A 182 19.34 13.16 18.16
C GLN A 182 18.30 12.59 17.19
N GLU A 183 18.67 12.33 15.93
CA GLU A 183 17.74 11.88 14.87
C GLU A 183 16.91 10.67 15.31
N SER A 184 17.52 9.68 15.98
CA SER A 184 16.82 8.48 16.46
C SER A 184 15.68 8.78 17.44
N VAL A 185 15.83 9.81 18.27
CA VAL A 185 14.82 10.24 19.24
C VAL A 185 13.66 10.94 18.52
N PHE A 186 13.97 11.82 17.57
CA PHE A 186 12.96 12.51 16.77
C PHE A 186 12.19 11.52 15.87
N LEU A 187 12.89 10.55 15.27
CA LEU A 187 12.29 9.51 14.45
C LEU A 187 11.36 8.61 15.27
N ALA A 188 11.81 8.11 16.43
CA ALA A 188 10.98 7.28 17.31
C ALA A 188 9.71 8.02 17.74
N ARG A 189 9.81 9.33 17.99
CA ARG A 189 8.68 10.19 18.32
C ARG A 189 7.72 10.37 17.14
N ALA A 190 8.24 10.68 15.95
CA ALA A 190 7.45 10.83 14.74
C ALA A 190 6.65 9.55 14.45
N LEU A 191 7.29 8.38 14.46
CA LEU A 191 6.62 7.09 14.28
C LEU A 191 5.52 6.84 15.33
N SER A 192 5.81 7.14 16.60
CA SER A 192 4.84 6.93 17.70
C SER A 192 3.61 7.84 17.59
N LEU A 193 3.78 9.07 17.09
CA LEU A 193 2.69 10.03 16.93
C LEU A 193 1.90 9.77 15.65
N THR A 194 2.57 9.46 14.54
CA THR A 194 1.90 9.14 13.26
C THR A 194 1.01 7.89 13.38
N SER A 195 1.47 6.85 14.08
CA SER A 195 0.64 5.64 14.32
C SER A 195 -0.66 5.90 15.09
N LYS A 196 -0.78 7.04 15.78
CA LYS A 196 -1.98 7.48 16.51
C LYS A 196 -2.72 8.62 15.78
N GLY A 197 -2.23 9.07 14.63
CA GLY A 197 -2.70 10.29 13.96
C GLY A 197 -4.18 10.27 13.61
N LEU A 198 -4.72 9.14 13.14
CA LEU A 198 -6.15 9.01 12.82
C LEU A 198 -7.06 8.94 14.06
N SER A 199 -6.52 8.53 15.21
CA SER A 199 -7.24 8.51 16.49
C SER A 199 -7.19 9.86 17.21
N ASP A 200 -6.39 10.81 16.72
CA ASP A 200 -6.28 12.15 17.27
C ASP A 200 -7.60 12.93 17.08
N PRO A 201 -8.02 13.75 18.07
CA PRO A 201 -9.24 14.56 17.96
C PRO A 201 -9.10 15.78 17.03
N HIS A 202 -7.94 16.02 16.43
CA HIS A 202 -7.69 17.17 15.56
C HIS A 202 -8.62 17.20 14.33
N PRO A 203 -9.20 18.37 13.97
CA PRO A 203 -10.13 18.47 12.84
C PRO A 203 -9.54 18.03 11.49
N GLN A 204 -8.28 18.40 11.22
CA GLN A 204 -7.54 18.01 10.02
C GLN A 204 -6.74 16.70 10.16
N ARG A 205 -7.11 15.80 11.09
CA ARG A 205 -6.33 14.58 11.39
C ARG A 205 -6.00 13.73 10.16
N VAL A 206 -6.91 13.64 9.19
CA VAL A 206 -6.70 12.85 7.96
C VAL A 206 -5.61 13.47 7.10
N MET A 207 -5.73 14.76 6.76
CA MET A 207 -4.74 15.48 5.95
C MET A 207 -3.38 15.56 6.65
N HIS A 208 -3.37 15.81 7.97
CA HIS A 208 -2.14 15.87 8.75
C HIS A 208 -1.45 14.50 8.87
N THR A 209 -2.22 13.42 9.04
CA THR A 209 -1.65 12.07 9.07
C THR A 209 -1.12 11.68 7.69
N LEU A 210 -1.86 11.99 6.63
CA LEU A 210 -1.40 11.76 5.25
C LEU A 210 -0.07 12.45 4.96
N GLN A 211 0.07 13.73 5.33
CA GLN A 211 1.32 14.47 5.17
C GLN A 211 2.46 13.84 5.98
N ALA A 212 2.18 13.40 7.20
CA ALA A 212 3.17 12.74 8.05
C ALA A 212 3.64 11.39 7.46
N GLU A 213 2.72 10.59 6.89
CA GLU A 213 3.04 9.35 6.17
C GLU A 213 3.93 9.62 4.94
N VAL A 214 3.59 10.62 4.13
CA VAL A 214 4.41 11.03 2.97
C VAL A 214 5.82 11.44 3.43
N LEU A 215 5.93 12.31 4.44
CA LEU A 215 7.22 12.77 4.95
C LEU A 215 8.06 11.62 5.52
N LEU A 216 7.45 10.67 6.23
CA LEU A 216 8.16 9.49 6.73
C LEU A 216 8.61 8.58 5.59
N SER A 217 7.77 8.39 4.57
CA SER A 217 8.12 7.60 3.40
C SER A 217 9.38 8.14 2.71
N TYR A 218 9.38 9.43 2.37
CA TYR A 218 10.57 10.10 1.82
C TYR A 218 11.78 10.04 2.77
N PHE A 219 11.57 10.15 4.07
CA PHE A 219 12.66 10.12 5.04
C PHE A 219 13.36 8.76 5.02
N PHE A 220 12.59 7.67 5.03
CA PHE A 220 13.14 6.32 4.99
C PHE A 220 13.78 6.00 3.64
N PHE A 221 13.18 6.44 2.53
CA PHE A 221 13.80 6.30 1.22
C PHE A 221 15.15 7.06 1.13
N ALA A 222 15.21 8.29 1.62
CA ALA A 222 16.45 9.08 1.70
C ALA A 222 17.49 8.47 2.66
N SER A 223 17.07 7.60 3.58
CA SER A 223 17.96 6.84 4.47
C SER A 223 18.32 5.44 3.93
N GLY A 224 17.90 5.08 2.72
CA GLY A 224 18.12 3.74 2.14
C GLY A 224 17.30 2.62 2.80
N ARG A 225 16.34 2.97 3.66
CA ARG A 225 15.48 2.02 4.40
C ARG A 225 14.21 1.75 3.61
N VAL A 226 14.37 1.08 2.46
CA VAL A 226 13.33 0.93 1.44
C VAL A 226 12.05 0.27 1.97
N LEU A 227 12.15 -0.75 2.82
CA LEU A 227 10.97 -1.46 3.34
C LEU A 227 10.06 -0.54 4.18
N GLU A 228 10.66 0.29 5.03
CA GLU A 228 9.91 1.25 5.85
C GLU A 228 9.37 2.40 5.02
N GLY A 229 10.14 2.86 4.03
CA GLY A 229 9.66 3.83 3.04
C GLY A 229 8.38 3.35 2.34
N LYS A 230 8.36 2.08 1.93
CA LYS A 230 7.17 1.44 1.33
C LYS A 230 6.00 1.27 2.28
N TYR A 231 6.27 0.94 3.55
CA TYR A 231 5.22 0.83 4.55
C TYR A 231 4.44 2.15 4.66
N HIS A 232 5.17 3.26 4.81
CA HIS A 232 4.58 4.59 4.89
C HIS A 232 3.98 5.07 3.55
N SER A 233 4.56 4.69 2.40
CA SER A 233 3.95 5.01 1.09
C SER A 233 2.61 4.31 0.90
N ALA A 234 2.52 3.02 1.26
CA ALA A 234 1.29 2.24 1.17
C ALA A 234 0.19 2.78 2.09
N ALA A 235 0.57 3.24 3.30
CA ALA A 235 -0.34 3.92 4.22
C ALA A 235 -0.87 5.24 3.61
N ALA A 236 0.01 6.06 3.03
CA ALA A 236 -0.36 7.32 2.35
C ALA A 236 -1.31 7.08 1.16
N ILE A 237 -1.02 6.07 0.33
CA ILE A 237 -1.88 5.66 -0.80
C ILE A 237 -3.27 5.26 -0.30
N SER A 238 -3.33 4.37 0.69
CA SER A 238 -4.60 3.89 1.25
C SER A 238 -5.43 5.04 1.84
N LEU A 239 -4.79 5.97 2.55
CA LEU A 239 -5.46 7.11 3.18
C LEU A 239 -5.98 8.12 2.13
N SER A 240 -5.21 8.36 1.05
CA SER A 240 -5.62 9.24 -0.05
C SER A 240 -6.84 8.72 -0.82
N LEU A 241 -6.89 7.40 -1.06
CA LEU A 241 -8.00 6.72 -1.74
C LEU A 241 -9.26 6.66 -0.87
N SER A 242 -9.11 6.19 0.38
CA SER A 242 -10.24 6.09 1.33
C SER A 242 -10.86 7.45 1.63
N SER A 243 -10.07 8.53 1.61
CA SER A 243 -10.53 9.91 1.80
C SER A 243 -11.05 10.58 0.51
N SER A 244 -11.13 9.83 -0.59
CA SER A 244 -11.63 10.29 -1.90
C SER A 244 -10.89 11.50 -2.47
N LEU A 245 -9.59 11.68 -2.17
CA LEU A 245 -8.81 12.82 -2.68
C LEU A 245 -8.62 12.78 -4.20
N HIS A 246 -8.64 11.58 -4.79
CA HIS A 246 -8.65 11.37 -6.23
C HIS A 246 -9.93 11.84 -6.94
N LEU A 247 -10.99 12.16 -6.19
CA LEU A 247 -12.31 12.57 -6.71
C LEU A 247 -12.65 14.04 -6.42
N VAL A 248 -11.66 14.85 -6.01
CA VAL A 248 -11.89 16.29 -5.77
C VAL A 248 -12.48 16.92 -7.03
N ARG A 249 -13.64 17.59 -6.87
CA ARG A 249 -14.42 18.21 -7.96
C ARG A 249 -14.89 17.24 -9.06
N SER A 250 -15.12 15.96 -8.72
CA SER A 250 -15.71 14.99 -9.64
C SER A 250 -17.05 15.46 -10.20
N GLN A 251 -17.29 15.16 -11.48
CA GLN A 251 -18.59 15.30 -12.14
C GLN A 251 -19.61 14.28 -11.62
N SER A 252 -19.15 13.14 -11.08
CA SER A 252 -20.02 12.13 -10.48
C SER A 252 -20.53 12.60 -9.12
N ARG A 253 -21.86 12.62 -8.94
CA ARG A 253 -22.52 13.15 -7.74
C ARG A 253 -22.43 12.22 -6.52
N ASP A 254 -21.92 11.00 -6.68
CA ASP A 254 -21.88 9.98 -5.62
C ASP A 254 -20.66 10.06 -4.70
N THR A 255 -20.04 11.24 -4.59
CA THR A 255 -18.90 11.45 -3.69
C THR A 255 -19.37 11.71 -2.26
N SER A 256 -19.89 10.67 -1.59
CA SER A 256 -19.95 10.62 -0.12
C SER A 256 -18.53 10.48 0.44
N GLY A 257 -17.71 11.51 0.27
CA GLY A 257 -16.34 11.54 0.76
C GLY A 257 -16.29 11.54 2.28
N THR A 258 -15.25 10.93 2.85
CA THR A 258 -15.03 10.87 4.30
C THR A 258 -14.63 12.22 4.89
N LEU A 259 -14.14 13.14 4.04
CA LEU A 259 -13.73 14.49 4.43
C LEU A 259 -14.90 15.47 4.37
N SER A 260 -14.97 16.36 5.36
CA SER A 260 -15.84 17.54 5.28
C SER A 260 -15.48 18.39 4.06
N PRO A 261 -16.40 19.22 3.55
CA PRO A 261 -16.04 20.23 2.53
C PRO A 261 -14.84 21.06 2.96
N ALA A 262 -14.02 21.50 2.00
CA ALA A 262 -12.90 22.39 2.27
C ALA A 262 -13.42 23.74 2.77
N VAL A 263 -12.73 24.36 3.73
CA VAL A 263 -13.13 25.64 4.31
C VAL A 263 -12.85 26.79 3.34
N ASP A 264 -11.77 26.70 2.58
CA ASP A 264 -11.39 27.68 1.57
C ASP A 264 -10.64 27.05 0.39
N ASP A 265 -10.37 27.87 -0.63
CA ASP A 265 -9.66 27.46 -1.85
C ASP A 265 -8.25 26.93 -1.58
N VAL A 266 -7.61 27.39 -0.50
CA VAL A 266 -6.26 26.95 -0.13
C VAL A 266 -6.34 25.54 0.43
N GLU A 267 -7.26 25.24 1.35
CA GLU A 267 -7.48 23.88 1.85
C GLU A 267 -7.92 22.93 0.73
N GLU A 268 -8.75 23.39 -0.22
CA GLU A 268 -9.05 22.60 -1.41
C GLU A 268 -7.80 22.32 -2.24
N GLY A 269 -6.92 23.31 -2.39
CA GLY A 269 -5.62 23.17 -3.02
C GLY A 269 -4.71 22.15 -2.34
N GLU A 270 -4.65 22.15 -1.01
CA GLU A 270 -3.88 21.17 -0.22
C GLU A 270 -4.39 19.74 -0.46
N ARG A 271 -5.70 19.55 -0.63
CA ARG A 271 -6.30 18.24 -0.96
C ARG A 271 -5.95 17.78 -2.37
N ILE A 272 -5.97 18.69 -3.34
CA ILE A 272 -5.55 18.42 -4.72
C ILE A 272 -4.07 18.04 -4.73
N HIS A 273 -3.22 18.85 -4.09
CA HIS A 273 -1.78 18.55 -3.99
C HIS A 273 -1.52 17.22 -3.32
N ALA A 274 -2.18 16.92 -2.19
CA ALA A 274 -1.98 15.67 -1.47
C ALA A 274 -2.18 14.45 -2.36
N TRP A 275 -3.22 14.44 -3.20
CA TRP A 275 -3.43 13.38 -4.18
C TRP A 275 -2.27 13.25 -5.17
N TRP A 276 -1.86 14.36 -5.79
CA TRP A 276 -0.80 14.35 -6.81
C TRP A 276 0.57 14.02 -6.20
N THR A 277 0.88 14.48 -4.99
CA THR A 277 2.10 14.13 -4.27
C THR A 277 2.17 12.62 -4.01
N VAL A 278 1.09 12.02 -3.53
CA VAL A 278 1.04 10.56 -3.27
C VAL A 278 1.18 9.76 -4.56
N MET A 279 0.52 10.19 -5.64
CA MET A 279 0.59 9.49 -6.93
C MET A 279 1.97 9.61 -7.57
N VAL A 280 2.59 10.81 -7.53
CA VAL A 280 3.97 11.02 -7.98
C VAL A 280 4.92 10.14 -7.18
N MET A 281 4.79 10.09 -5.86
CA MET A 281 5.62 9.25 -5.00
C MET A 281 5.49 7.76 -5.37
N ASP A 282 4.27 7.23 -5.51
CA ASP A 282 4.04 5.82 -5.89
C ASP A 282 4.68 5.50 -7.25
N LYS A 283 4.48 6.35 -8.26
CA LYS A 283 5.00 6.12 -9.61
C LYS A 283 6.52 6.19 -9.68
N CYS A 284 7.12 7.25 -9.13
CA CYS A 284 8.56 7.44 -9.19
C CYS A 284 9.32 6.35 -8.43
N TRP A 285 8.83 5.97 -7.24
CA TRP A 285 9.49 4.91 -6.45
C TRP A 285 9.22 3.51 -7.00
N ALA A 286 8.09 3.25 -7.65
CA ALA A 286 7.88 1.99 -8.38
C ALA A 286 8.92 1.82 -9.50
N VAL A 287 9.13 2.85 -10.33
CA VAL A 287 10.15 2.81 -11.39
C VAL A 287 11.55 2.68 -10.80
N GLY A 288 11.89 3.51 -9.80
CA GLY A 288 13.21 3.52 -9.17
C GLY A 288 13.59 2.21 -8.46
N LEU A 289 12.60 1.48 -7.93
CA LEU A 289 12.80 0.19 -7.26
C LEU A 289 12.57 -1.01 -8.18
N CYS A 290 12.31 -0.76 -9.46
CA CYS A 290 11.96 -1.75 -10.46
C CYS A 290 10.75 -2.63 -10.09
N GLU A 291 9.70 -2.03 -9.55
CA GLU A 291 8.49 -2.71 -9.09
C GLU A 291 7.24 -2.18 -9.80
N THR A 292 6.13 -2.88 -9.62
CA THR A 292 4.83 -2.42 -10.10
C THR A 292 4.24 -1.39 -9.13
N PRO A 293 3.79 -0.22 -9.61
CA PRO A 293 3.15 0.77 -8.75
C PRO A 293 1.83 0.24 -8.16
N SER A 294 1.43 0.78 -7.02
CA SER A 294 0.13 0.44 -6.42
C SER A 294 -1.01 0.89 -7.35
N PHE A 295 -0.80 1.97 -8.10
CA PHE A 295 -1.72 2.48 -9.13
C PHE A 295 -1.51 1.85 -10.53
N ALA A 296 -1.07 0.59 -10.62
CA ALA A 296 -0.78 -0.06 -11.91
C ALA A 296 -2.02 -0.41 -12.76
N HIS A 297 -3.19 -0.56 -12.14
CA HIS A 297 -4.37 -1.03 -12.88
C HIS A 297 -5.02 0.11 -13.67
N ARG A 298 -5.32 -0.14 -14.95
CA ARG A 298 -6.00 0.81 -15.86
C ARG A 298 -7.29 1.36 -15.22
N ASP A 299 -8.00 0.53 -14.47
CA ASP A 299 -9.22 0.88 -13.76
C ASP A 299 -8.97 1.89 -12.63
N SER A 300 -7.83 1.80 -11.93
CA SER A 300 -7.44 2.78 -10.90
C SER A 300 -7.12 4.15 -11.47
N LEU A 301 -6.53 4.21 -12.68
CA LEU A 301 -6.26 5.47 -13.38
C LEU A 301 -7.52 6.06 -14.04
N ALA A 302 -8.53 5.22 -14.32
CA ALA A 302 -9.82 5.65 -14.85
C ALA A 302 -10.61 6.49 -13.85
N MET A 303 -10.48 6.18 -12.56
CA MET A 303 -11.25 6.80 -11.49
C MET A 303 -10.67 8.13 -10.99
N VAL A 304 -9.66 8.69 -11.65
CA VAL A 304 -9.01 9.93 -11.18
C VAL A 304 -9.70 11.12 -11.81
N ASP A 305 -10.45 11.84 -10.98
CA ASP A 305 -11.16 13.06 -11.36
C ASP A 305 -10.51 14.32 -10.80
N ALA A 306 -9.55 14.23 -9.89
CA ALA A 306 -8.89 15.41 -9.33
C ALA A 306 -8.33 16.33 -10.46
N PRO A 307 -8.49 17.66 -10.36
CA PRO A 307 -7.90 18.61 -11.29
C PRO A 307 -6.37 18.58 -11.24
N TRP A 308 -5.69 19.05 -12.29
CA TRP A 308 -4.23 19.19 -12.23
C TRP A 308 -3.83 20.21 -11.14
N PRO A 309 -2.73 19.98 -10.39
CA PRO A 309 -2.37 20.83 -9.26
C PRO A 309 -1.85 22.19 -9.75
N LEU A 310 -2.17 23.28 -9.04
CA LEU A 310 -1.60 24.61 -9.25
C LEU A 310 -0.38 24.81 -8.36
N GLU A 311 0.39 25.88 -8.52
CA GLU A 311 1.40 26.21 -7.49
C GLU A 311 0.72 26.50 -6.14
N SER A 312 1.38 26.23 -5.02
CA SER A 312 0.77 26.36 -3.68
C SER A 312 0.23 27.78 -3.44
N ASP A 313 0.97 28.80 -3.89
CA ASP A 313 0.60 30.21 -3.73
C ASP A 313 -0.50 30.66 -4.69
N ASP A 314 -0.90 29.84 -5.66
CA ASP A 314 -1.91 30.18 -6.66
C ASP A 314 -3.33 29.85 -6.23
N TYR A 315 -3.48 29.01 -5.19
CA TYR A 315 -4.76 28.78 -4.57
C TYR A 315 -5.25 30.03 -3.80
N GLY A 316 -6.53 30.36 -3.95
CA GLY A 316 -7.12 31.60 -3.43
C GLY A 316 -6.94 32.84 -4.33
N LYS A 317 -6.19 32.75 -5.44
CA LYS A 317 -6.11 33.82 -6.47
C LYS A 317 -7.21 33.73 -7.53
N GLY A 318 -8.14 32.78 -7.42
CA GLY A 318 -9.25 32.61 -8.36
C GLY A 318 -8.89 31.90 -9.68
N TYR A 319 -7.68 31.33 -9.80
CA TYR A 319 -7.28 30.57 -10.99
C TYR A 319 -8.06 29.25 -11.16
N LEU A 320 -8.59 28.71 -10.07
CA LEU A 320 -9.41 27.51 -10.09
C LEU A 320 -10.89 27.90 -10.10
N SER A 321 -11.51 27.92 -11.28
CA SER A 321 -12.91 28.32 -11.45
C SER A 321 -13.86 27.52 -10.52
N PRO A 322 -14.74 28.16 -9.72
CA PRO A 322 -15.61 27.45 -8.77
C PRO A 322 -16.58 26.44 -9.42
N SER A 323 -16.96 26.67 -10.67
CA SER A 323 -17.86 25.79 -11.43
C SER A 323 -17.14 24.67 -12.17
N ALA A 324 -15.80 24.66 -12.18
CA ALA A 324 -15.04 23.62 -12.86
C ALA A 324 -15.30 22.26 -12.21
N ARG A 325 -15.61 21.26 -13.05
CA ARG A 325 -15.84 19.87 -12.66
C ARG A 325 -15.08 18.96 -13.59
N TYR A 326 -14.52 17.90 -13.03
CA TYR A 326 -13.52 17.08 -13.70
C TYR A 326 -13.96 15.63 -13.78
N SER A 327 -13.38 14.93 -14.74
CA SER A 327 -13.63 13.51 -14.96
C SER A 327 -12.47 12.89 -15.73
N HIS A 328 -11.99 11.74 -15.29
CA HIS A 328 -10.96 10.93 -15.96
C HIS A 328 -9.71 11.75 -16.35
N THR A 329 -9.21 12.59 -15.45
CA THR A 329 -8.12 13.55 -15.66
C THR A 329 -6.88 12.89 -16.28
N ILE A 330 -6.45 11.75 -15.74
CA ILE A 330 -5.26 11.04 -16.24
C ILE A 330 -5.53 10.42 -17.62
N GLN A 331 -6.71 9.82 -17.84
CA GLN A 331 -7.04 9.22 -19.14
C GLN A 331 -7.14 10.28 -20.23
N LYS A 332 -7.75 11.43 -19.94
CA LYS A 332 -7.82 12.56 -20.87
C LYS A 332 -6.42 13.01 -21.27
N PHE A 333 -5.50 13.14 -20.31
CA PHE A 333 -4.11 13.47 -20.62
C PHE A 333 -3.43 12.42 -21.51
N ILE A 334 -3.56 11.13 -21.20
CA ILE A 334 -2.98 10.04 -22.01
C ILE A 334 -3.54 10.04 -23.44
N ASN A 335 -4.83 10.32 -23.58
CA ASN A 335 -5.54 10.30 -24.86
C ASN A 335 -5.51 11.66 -25.58
N ASN A 336 -4.72 12.62 -25.09
CA ASN A 336 -4.62 13.98 -25.62
C ASN A 336 -5.99 14.70 -25.74
N ALA A 337 -6.88 14.42 -24.80
CA ALA A 337 -8.18 15.08 -24.65
C ALA A 337 -8.09 16.23 -23.63
N PRO A 338 -8.85 17.33 -23.83
CA PRO A 338 -8.78 18.50 -22.97
C PRO A 338 -9.42 18.26 -21.58
N THR A 339 -8.80 18.80 -20.55
CA THR A 339 -9.38 19.02 -19.21
C THR A 339 -9.89 20.46 -19.08
N SER A 340 -10.67 20.76 -18.03
CA SER A 340 -11.17 22.13 -17.79
C SER A 340 -10.08 23.12 -17.36
N ASP A 341 -8.90 22.61 -16.97
CA ASP A 341 -7.70 23.41 -16.68
C ASP A 341 -6.62 23.19 -17.76
N THR A 342 -5.58 24.02 -17.72
CA THR A 342 -4.41 23.93 -18.62
C THR A 342 -3.43 22.83 -18.19
N GLY A 343 -3.30 22.58 -16.88
CA GLY A 343 -2.34 21.65 -16.29
C GLY A 343 -0.88 21.94 -16.69
N MET A 344 -0.49 23.21 -16.83
CA MET A 344 0.85 23.64 -17.28
C MET A 344 1.76 24.19 -16.18
N THR A 345 1.35 24.13 -14.91
CA THR A 345 2.20 24.48 -13.77
C THR A 345 3.36 23.48 -13.63
N THR A 346 4.42 23.87 -12.91
CA THR A 346 5.59 23.00 -12.76
C THR A 346 5.24 21.73 -12.00
N VAL A 347 4.39 21.83 -10.97
CA VAL A 347 3.87 20.67 -10.24
C VAL A 347 2.97 19.78 -11.08
N ALA A 348 2.14 20.34 -11.97
CA ALA A 348 1.32 19.54 -12.90
C ALA A 348 2.17 18.84 -13.96
N MET A 349 3.19 19.53 -14.50
CA MET A 349 4.14 18.94 -15.43
C MET A 349 4.93 17.80 -14.79
N PHE A 350 5.34 17.94 -13.53
CA PHE A 350 6.02 16.87 -12.80
C PHE A 350 5.11 15.64 -12.59
N ALA A 351 3.84 15.85 -12.26
CA ALA A 351 2.85 14.78 -12.19
C ALA A 351 2.62 14.08 -13.54
N LYS A 352 2.53 14.85 -14.64
CA LYS A 352 2.44 14.29 -16.00
C LYS A 352 3.69 13.49 -16.36
N ALA A 353 4.87 14.01 -16.03
CA ALA A 353 6.14 13.35 -16.28
C ALA A 353 6.27 12.02 -15.52
N SER A 354 5.86 11.96 -14.24
CA SER A 354 5.89 10.72 -13.46
C SER A 354 4.95 9.64 -14.05
N ILE A 355 3.77 10.04 -14.54
CA ILE A 355 2.85 9.15 -15.26
C ILE A 355 3.50 8.60 -16.53
N LEU A 356 4.09 9.46 -17.35
CA LEU A 356 4.73 9.05 -18.59
C LEU A 356 5.97 8.17 -18.35
N TRP A 357 6.78 8.51 -17.34
CA TRP A 357 7.96 7.75 -16.98
C TRP A 357 7.60 6.31 -16.55
N GLN A 358 6.58 6.17 -15.72
CA GLN A 358 6.08 4.85 -15.29
C GLN A 358 5.51 4.05 -16.47
N ARG A 359 4.78 4.68 -17.39
CA ARG A 359 4.30 4.01 -18.61
C ARG A 359 5.44 3.57 -19.52
N ALA A 360 6.48 4.40 -19.66
CA ALA A 360 7.66 4.05 -20.45
C ALA A 360 8.38 2.82 -19.86
N ASP A 361 8.49 2.75 -18.53
CA ASP A 361 9.04 1.58 -17.82
C ASP A 361 8.19 0.32 -18.04
N ASP A 362 6.85 0.41 -17.96
CA ASP A 362 5.95 -0.72 -18.26
C ASP A 362 6.14 -1.25 -19.69
N VAL A 363 6.24 -0.35 -20.67
CA VAL A 363 6.49 -0.71 -22.07
C VAL A 363 7.85 -1.39 -22.20
N ALA A 364 8.89 -0.85 -21.57
CA ALA A 364 10.23 -1.42 -21.61
C ALA A 364 10.28 -2.83 -21.00
N ARG A 365 9.58 -3.07 -19.88
CA ARG A 365 9.50 -4.39 -19.22
C ARG A 365 8.73 -5.43 -20.04
N THR A 366 7.70 -5.01 -20.75
CA THR A 366 6.79 -5.91 -21.49
C THR A 366 7.22 -6.12 -22.93
N TRP A 367 8.16 -5.32 -23.43
CA TRP A 367 8.68 -5.43 -24.80
C TRP A 367 9.38 -6.77 -25.03
N LYS A 368 9.05 -7.42 -26.16
CA LYS A 368 9.72 -8.63 -26.65
C LYS A 368 10.08 -8.45 -28.12
N PRO A 369 11.31 -8.75 -28.56
CA PRO A 369 11.67 -8.65 -29.97
C PRO A 369 10.81 -9.59 -30.82
N GLY A 370 10.28 -9.08 -31.94
CA GLY A 370 9.49 -9.85 -32.90
C GLY A 370 7.99 -10.01 -32.60
N LYS A 371 7.48 -9.52 -31.46
CA LYS A 371 6.03 -9.34 -31.27
C LYS A 371 5.63 -7.94 -31.69
N ALA A 372 4.73 -7.82 -32.67
CA ALA A 372 4.05 -6.55 -32.93
C ALA A 372 3.40 -6.10 -31.62
N SER A 373 3.85 -4.96 -31.11
CA SER A 373 3.32 -4.33 -29.91
C SER A 373 1.85 -3.99 -30.16
N ARG A 374 0.92 -4.79 -29.61
CA ARG A 374 -0.50 -4.41 -29.46
C ARG A 374 -0.68 -3.31 -28.40
N ILE A 375 0.27 -2.38 -28.27
CA ILE A 375 0.30 -1.36 -27.21
C ILE A 375 -0.14 0.02 -27.74
N LEU A 376 -0.54 0.12 -29.01
CA LEU A 376 -0.97 1.37 -29.64
C LEU A 376 -2.35 1.25 -30.32
N GLU A 377 -3.32 0.60 -29.68
CA GLU A 377 -4.73 0.90 -29.98
C GLU A 377 -5.23 1.87 -28.90
N CYS A 378 -5.45 3.10 -29.37
CA CYS A 378 -5.58 4.38 -28.67
C CYS A 378 -6.65 4.43 -27.58
#